data_AF-A0A7V9HKL9-F1
#
_entry.id   AF-A0A7V9HKL9-F1
#
_cell.length_a   1.000
_cell.length_b   1.000
_cell.length_c   1.000
_cell.angle_alpha   90.00
_cell.angle_beta   90.00
_cell.angle_gamma   90.00
#
_symmetry.space_group_name_H-M   'P 1'
#
loop_
_entity.id
_entity.type
_entity.pdbx_description
1 polymer ?
#
loop_
_entity_poly.entity_id
_entity_poly.type
_entity_poly.pdbx_seq_one_letter_code
_entity_poly.pdbx_strand_id
1 'polypeptide(L)'
;AVTGLAIWAWLPAAAAPPIRPATVEAWPASLESASPIAAAEAAAWLPEARLLHASLQIDWPWQAPPAGETEPLATTGWVNYVFAAPWTGPAAPPGGATLSVLVERLSSEVVFQSTIAWETMPALPPFPTETAVTSLQAVMAAEAAAGAEFRHACPIYRHLTRVSLLTPPIEPPRWLVAYEDTRQRDRHGLTVTIDAATGEPLALGGNAPDCEPADAP
;
A
#
# COMPACT_ATOMS: atom_id res chain seq x y z
N ALA A 1 24.66 -52.79 -16.29
CA ALA A 1 24.15 -51.41 -16.42
C ALA A 1 23.70 -50.96 -15.03
N VAL A 2 24.37 -49.96 -14.45
CA VAL A 2 23.97 -49.40 -13.15
C VAL A 2 23.09 -48.20 -13.44
N THR A 3 21.81 -48.31 -13.13
CA THR A 3 20.83 -47.22 -13.20
C THR A 3 21.07 -46.27 -12.04
N GLY A 4 21.65 -45.10 -12.33
CA GLY A 4 21.79 -44.00 -11.37
C GLY A 4 20.43 -43.34 -11.14
N LEU A 5 19.88 -43.48 -9.93
CA LEU A 5 18.75 -42.70 -9.45
C LEU A 5 19.22 -41.28 -9.16
N ALA A 6 18.87 -40.34 -10.03
CA ALA A 6 18.99 -38.91 -9.74
C ALA A 6 17.87 -38.52 -8.76
N ILE A 7 18.22 -38.33 -7.49
CA ILE A 7 17.34 -37.78 -6.48
C ILE A 7 17.26 -36.27 -6.73
N TRP A 8 16.13 -35.81 -7.25
CA TRP A 8 15.79 -34.38 -7.30
C TRP A 8 15.48 -33.92 -5.87
N ALA A 9 16.51 -33.43 -5.17
CA ALA A 9 16.31 -32.71 -3.93
C ALA A 9 15.65 -31.36 -4.25
N TRP A 10 14.42 -31.17 -3.78
CA TRP A 10 13.83 -29.84 -3.65
C TRP A 10 14.71 -29.03 -2.70
N LEU A 11 15.58 -28.18 -3.24
CA LEU A 11 16.21 -27.13 -2.44
C LEU A 11 15.11 -26.12 -2.11
N PRO A 12 14.80 -25.87 -0.82
CA PRO A 12 13.94 -24.76 -0.47
C PRO A 12 14.55 -23.49 -1.06
N ALA A 13 13.70 -22.61 -1.60
CA ALA A 13 14.11 -21.27 -2.04
C ALA A 13 15.02 -20.67 -0.96
N ALA A 14 16.18 -20.15 -1.36
CA ALA A 14 17.17 -19.60 -0.44
C ALA A 14 16.46 -18.70 0.59
N ALA A 15 16.65 -19.02 1.88
CA ALA A 15 16.03 -18.26 2.95
C ALA A 15 16.44 -16.80 2.83
N ALA A 16 15.46 -15.89 2.85
CA ALA A 16 15.72 -14.46 2.85
C ALA A 16 16.62 -14.09 4.04
N PRO A 17 17.54 -13.11 3.89
CA PRO A 17 18.38 -12.66 4.99
C PRO A 17 17.53 -12.19 6.20
N PRO A 18 18.03 -12.34 7.44
CA PRO A 18 17.28 -11.96 8.62
C PRO A 18 17.05 -10.44 8.70
N ILE A 19 15.80 -10.05 8.94
CA ILE A 19 15.31 -8.67 9.07
C ILE A 19 15.94 -8.01 10.31
N ARG A 20 16.37 -6.75 10.19
CA ARG A 20 16.68 -5.89 11.35
C ARG A 20 15.64 -4.77 11.41
N PRO A 21 14.84 -4.64 12.48
CA PRO A 21 13.87 -3.56 12.55
C PRO A 21 14.60 -2.21 12.56
N ALA A 22 14.33 -1.37 11.56
CA ALA A 22 14.64 0.05 11.61
C ALA A 22 13.48 0.77 12.31
N THR A 23 13.75 1.46 13.41
CA THR A 23 12.74 2.24 14.15
C THR A 23 12.69 3.67 13.63
N VAL A 24 11.50 4.21 13.39
CA VAL A 24 11.26 5.63 13.05
C VAL A 24 10.29 6.22 14.08
N GLU A 25 10.50 7.48 14.45
CA GLU A 25 9.80 8.21 15.51
C GLU A 25 8.45 8.85 15.07
N ALA A 26 8.05 8.71 13.80
CA ALA A 26 6.87 9.38 13.24
C ALA A 26 5.67 8.42 13.18
N TRP A 27 4.83 8.53 14.19
CA TRP A 27 3.65 7.69 14.43
C TRP A 27 2.36 8.46 14.14
N PRO A 28 1.37 7.87 13.44
CA PRO A 28 1.39 6.57 12.75
C PRO A 28 2.18 6.61 11.44
N ALA A 29 2.63 5.44 10.95
CA ALA A 29 3.41 5.38 9.71
C ALA A 29 2.62 5.89 8.47
N SER A 30 3.30 6.64 7.61
CA SER A 30 2.85 7.12 6.30
C SER A 30 3.73 6.59 5.17
N LEU A 31 3.38 6.90 3.91
CA LEU A 31 4.24 6.55 2.77
C LEU A 31 5.60 7.25 2.82
N GLU A 32 5.68 8.43 3.41
CA GLU A 32 6.91 9.18 3.57
C GLU A 32 7.71 8.68 4.76
N SER A 33 7.08 8.46 5.92
CA SER A 33 7.81 8.10 7.14
C SER A 33 8.31 6.65 7.15
N ALA A 34 7.61 5.72 6.49
CA ALA A 34 8.04 4.33 6.36
C ALA A 34 9.00 4.09 5.17
N SER A 35 9.16 5.06 4.27
CA SER A 35 10.00 4.91 3.07
C SER A 35 11.47 4.58 3.41
N PRO A 36 12.13 5.22 4.40
CA PRO A 36 13.48 4.86 4.79
C PRO A 36 13.63 3.42 5.30
N ILE A 37 12.64 2.90 6.02
CA ILE A 37 12.63 1.52 6.54
C ILE A 37 12.56 0.55 5.35
N ALA A 38 11.58 0.75 4.46
CA ALA A 38 11.40 -0.11 3.30
C ALA A 38 12.59 -0.05 2.32
N ALA A 39 13.20 1.14 2.15
CA ALA A 39 14.38 1.33 1.32
C ALA A 39 15.61 0.60 1.89
N ALA A 40 15.78 0.56 3.22
CA ALA A 40 16.85 -0.19 3.86
C ALA A 40 16.71 -1.70 3.62
N GLU A 41 15.48 -2.23 3.72
CA GLU A 41 15.17 -3.64 3.40
C GLU A 41 15.45 -3.95 1.93
N ALA A 42 15.05 -3.07 1.02
CA ALA A 42 15.31 -3.23 -0.41
C ALA A 42 16.81 -3.24 -0.74
N ALA A 43 17.58 -2.34 -0.14
CA ALA A 43 19.03 -2.26 -0.33
C ALA A 43 19.77 -3.48 0.25
N ALA A 44 19.27 -4.04 1.36
CA ALA A 44 19.79 -5.28 1.94
C ALA A 44 19.46 -6.52 1.08
N TRP A 45 18.34 -6.48 0.36
CA TRP A 45 17.94 -7.55 -0.54
C TRP A 45 18.75 -7.57 -1.84
N LEU A 46 18.71 -6.49 -2.63
CA LEU A 46 19.46 -6.35 -3.88
C LEU A 46 19.89 -4.89 -4.09
N PRO A 47 21.18 -4.61 -4.38
CA PRO A 47 21.67 -3.23 -4.54
C PRO A 47 20.99 -2.42 -5.65
N GLU A 48 20.46 -3.09 -6.67
CA GLU A 48 19.77 -2.48 -7.82
C GLU A 48 18.24 -2.38 -7.62
N ALA A 49 17.74 -2.67 -6.41
CA ALA A 49 16.32 -2.59 -6.11
C ALA A 49 15.80 -1.15 -6.24
N ARG A 50 14.75 -1.00 -7.04
CA ARG A 50 14.08 0.29 -7.28
C ARG A 50 12.61 0.18 -6.89
N LEU A 51 12.07 1.22 -6.27
CA LEU A 51 10.66 1.29 -5.90
C LEU A 51 9.80 1.24 -7.16
N LEU A 52 8.89 0.27 -7.22
CA LEU A 52 7.92 0.08 -8.29
C LEU A 52 6.54 0.60 -7.89
N HIS A 53 6.13 0.34 -6.65
CA HIS A 53 4.82 0.74 -6.15
C HIS A 53 4.87 1.00 -4.65
N ALA A 54 4.09 1.97 -4.19
CA ALA A 54 3.86 2.20 -2.77
C ALA A 54 2.37 2.48 -2.53
N SER A 55 1.80 1.87 -1.50
CA SER A 55 0.42 2.10 -1.08
C SER A 55 0.28 2.08 0.43
N LEU A 56 -0.70 2.83 0.92
CA LEU A 56 -1.05 2.96 2.32
C LEU A 56 -2.49 2.48 2.48
N GLN A 57 -2.74 1.68 3.51
CA GLN A 57 -4.08 1.35 3.96
C GLN A 57 -4.32 1.90 5.37
N ILE A 58 -5.48 2.49 5.57
CA ILE A 58 -5.98 2.99 6.84
C ILE A 58 -7.20 2.17 7.22
N ASP A 59 -7.13 1.58 8.40
CA ASP A 59 -8.21 0.78 8.97
C ASP A 59 -8.92 1.64 10.02
N TRP A 60 -10.09 2.15 9.65
CA TRP A 60 -10.90 2.99 10.51
C TRP A 60 -11.69 2.16 11.54
N PRO A 61 -12.09 2.77 12.67
CA PRO A 61 -13.04 2.15 13.58
C PRO A 61 -14.34 1.74 12.88
N TRP A 62 -14.91 0.63 13.30
CA TRP A 62 -16.17 0.11 12.74
C TRP A 62 -17.41 0.82 13.29
N GLN A 63 -17.22 1.88 14.06
CA GLN A 63 -18.27 2.71 14.64
C GLN A 63 -17.99 4.15 14.25
N ALA A 64 -19.03 4.87 13.81
CA ALA A 64 -18.92 6.29 13.57
C ALA A 64 -18.69 7.03 14.90
N PRO A 65 -17.93 8.14 14.91
CA PRO A 65 -17.83 9.00 16.07
C PRO A 65 -19.22 9.56 16.43
N PRO A 66 -19.46 9.90 17.71
CA PRO A 66 -20.65 10.65 18.10
C PRO A 66 -20.79 11.94 17.30
N ALA A 67 -22.05 12.35 17.06
CA ALA A 67 -22.33 13.56 16.29
C ALA A 67 -21.68 14.80 16.93
N GLY A 68 -20.92 15.55 16.13
CA GLY A 68 -20.21 16.75 16.58
C GLY A 68 -18.79 16.50 17.12
N GLU A 69 -18.35 15.25 17.19
CA GLU A 69 -16.95 14.92 17.52
C GLU A 69 -16.10 14.86 16.24
N THR A 70 -14.85 15.32 16.36
CA THR A 70 -13.86 15.17 15.29
C THR A 70 -13.17 13.82 15.42
N GLU A 71 -13.24 13.00 14.37
CA GLU A 71 -12.50 11.75 14.31
C GLU A 71 -11.03 12.05 13.95
N PRO A 72 -10.05 11.67 14.80
CA PRO A 72 -8.65 11.74 14.41
C PRO A 72 -8.36 10.72 13.31
N LEU A 73 -7.32 10.98 12.51
CA LEU A 73 -6.85 10.00 11.53
C LEU A 73 -6.53 8.67 12.22
N ALA A 74 -7.12 7.57 11.76
CA ALA A 74 -6.86 6.27 12.34
C ALA A 74 -5.38 5.88 12.23
N THR A 75 -4.86 5.21 13.26
CA THR A 75 -3.44 4.82 13.38
C THR A 75 -3.18 3.40 12.89
N THR A 76 -4.22 2.59 12.71
CA THR A 76 -4.17 1.20 12.27
C THR A 76 -4.16 1.04 10.75
N GLY A 77 -3.72 -0.13 10.27
CA GLY A 77 -3.51 -0.44 8.87
C GLY A 77 -2.03 -0.64 8.55
N TRP A 78 -1.68 -0.55 7.27
CA TRP A 78 -0.34 -0.91 6.78
C TRP A 78 0.14 -0.01 5.65
N VAL A 79 1.45 0.06 5.48
CA VAL A 79 2.13 0.67 4.34
C VAL A 79 2.85 -0.44 3.57
N ASN A 80 2.57 -0.58 2.29
CA ASN A 80 3.15 -1.59 1.43
C ASN A 80 4.06 -0.92 0.39
N TYR A 81 5.30 -1.40 0.31
CA TYR A 81 6.25 -1.02 -0.73
C TYR A 81 6.62 -2.24 -1.55
N VAL A 82 6.61 -2.08 -2.86
CA VAL A 82 7.04 -3.10 -3.80
C VAL A 82 8.26 -2.59 -4.53
N PHE A 83 9.40 -3.25 -4.35
CA PHE A 83 10.64 -2.98 -5.05
C PHE A 83 10.87 -4.03 -6.12
N ALA A 84 11.48 -3.65 -7.22
CA ALA A 84 11.87 -4.56 -8.29
C ALA A 84 13.36 -4.42 -8.60
N ALA A 85 13.99 -5.53 -8.95
CA ALA A 85 15.41 -5.60 -9.31
C ALA A 85 15.64 -6.69 -10.35
N PRO A 86 16.71 -6.57 -11.18
CA PRO A 86 17.21 -7.69 -11.95
C PRO A 86 17.58 -8.84 -11.02
N TRP A 87 17.25 -10.07 -11.41
CA TRP A 87 17.56 -11.24 -10.59
C TRP A 87 17.91 -12.47 -11.43
N THR A 88 18.94 -13.17 -10.99
CA THR A 88 19.44 -14.42 -11.58
C THR A 88 19.57 -15.47 -10.47
N GLY A 89 18.43 -16.00 -10.04
CA GLY A 89 18.35 -17.00 -8.98
C GLY A 89 18.66 -18.42 -9.45
N PRO A 90 19.14 -19.31 -8.56
CA PRO A 90 19.49 -20.69 -8.91
C PRO A 90 18.29 -21.57 -9.31
N ALA A 91 17.06 -21.13 -9.07
CA ALA A 91 15.83 -21.88 -9.36
C ALA A 91 14.82 -21.11 -10.23
N ALA A 92 15.22 -19.97 -10.80
CA ALA A 92 14.35 -19.14 -11.62
C ALA A 92 15.00 -18.76 -12.94
N PRO A 93 14.23 -18.64 -14.03
CA PRO A 93 14.72 -18.09 -15.28
C PRO A 93 15.28 -16.67 -15.03
N PRO A 94 16.40 -16.32 -15.69
CA PRO A 94 17.01 -15.01 -15.54
C PRO A 94 16.03 -13.93 -16.00
N GLY A 95 15.85 -12.90 -15.18
CA GLY A 95 14.90 -11.83 -15.47
C GLY A 95 14.90 -10.80 -14.35
N GLY A 96 13.87 -10.83 -13.52
CA GLY A 96 13.74 -9.92 -12.39
C GLY A 96 13.07 -10.59 -11.20
N ALA A 97 12.99 -9.85 -10.11
CA ALA A 97 12.18 -10.21 -8.96
C ALA A 97 11.57 -8.96 -8.35
N THR A 98 10.51 -9.16 -7.56
CA THR A 98 9.98 -8.16 -6.63
C THR A 98 10.20 -8.55 -5.20
N LEU A 99 10.41 -7.55 -4.35
CA LEU A 99 10.30 -7.62 -2.91
C LEU A 99 9.11 -6.78 -2.48
N SER A 100 8.14 -7.40 -1.81
CA SER A 100 7.10 -6.69 -1.07
C SER A 100 7.57 -6.51 0.36
N VAL A 101 7.45 -5.29 0.90
CA VAL A 101 7.74 -4.95 2.30
C VAL A 101 6.49 -4.30 2.87
N LEU A 102 5.90 -4.96 3.87
CA LEU A 102 4.73 -4.45 4.59
C LEU A 102 5.15 -3.92 5.95
N VAL A 103 4.90 -2.64 6.18
CA VAL A 103 5.15 -1.94 7.44
C VAL A 103 3.82 -1.69 8.13
N GLU A 104 3.66 -2.11 9.38
CA GLU A 104 2.46 -1.82 10.16
C GLU A 104 2.45 -0.34 10.59
N ARG A 105 1.30 0.33 10.49
CA ARG A 105 1.22 1.77 10.83
C ARG A 105 1.27 2.05 12.32
N LEU A 106 0.72 1.14 13.12
CA LEU A 106 0.62 1.26 14.58
C LEU A 106 1.92 0.89 15.28
N SER A 107 2.76 0.01 14.71
CA SER A 107 4.11 -0.31 15.22
C SER A 107 5.30 0.20 14.37
N SER A 108 5.08 0.76 13.18
CA SER A 108 6.14 1.20 12.25
C SER A 108 7.19 0.10 12.02
N GLU A 109 6.81 -1.17 12.26
CA GLU A 109 7.67 -2.34 12.11
C GLU A 109 7.36 -3.04 10.80
N VAL A 110 8.40 -3.64 10.21
CA VAL A 110 8.23 -4.57 9.09
C VAL A 110 7.58 -5.84 9.63
N VAL A 111 6.31 -6.06 9.26
CA VAL A 111 5.52 -7.21 9.73
C VAL A 111 5.45 -8.34 8.70
N PHE A 112 5.75 -8.05 7.44
CA PHE A 112 5.76 -9.04 6.37
C PHE A 112 6.71 -8.67 5.24
N GLN A 113 7.37 -9.68 4.68
CA GLN A 113 8.16 -9.57 3.46
C GLN A 113 7.94 -10.78 2.56
N SER A 114 7.94 -10.56 1.26
CA SER A 114 7.90 -11.65 0.29
C SER A 114 8.64 -11.31 -1.00
N THR A 115 9.19 -12.34 -1.64
CA THR A 115 9.86 -12.22 -2.92
C THR A 115 9.14 -13.03 -3.98
N ILE A 116 8.92 -12.43 -5.15
CA ILE A 116 8.31 -13.09 -6.31
C ILE A 116 9.23 -12.89 -7.51
N ALA A 117 9.58 -13.98 -8.16
CA ALA A 117 10.45 -13.98 -9.34
C ALA A 117 9.67 -13.85 -10.65
N TRP A 118 10.31 -13.27 -11.66
CA TRP A 118 9.76 -13.06 -12.99
C TRP A 118 10.74 -13.47 -14.07
N GLU A 119 10.22 -14.09 -15.13
CA GLU A 119 10.96 -14.37 -16.36
C GLU A 119 11.43 -13.11 -17.08
N THR A 120 10.65 -12.03 -16.99
CA THR A 120 10.96 -10.76 -17.63
C THR A 120 10.67 -9.62 -16.67
N MET A 121 11.64 -8.74 -16.49
CA MET A 121 11.50 -7.57 -15.65
C MET A 121 10.68 -6.50 -16.38
N PRO A 122 9.62 -5.93 -15.76
CA PRO A 122 8.91 -4.80 -16.33
C PRO A 122 9.83 -3.58 -16.38
N ALA A 123 9.57 -2.69 -17.33
CA ALA A 123 10.20 -1.38 -17.33
C ALA A 123 9.85 -0.65 -16.02
N LEU A 124 10.86 -0.13 -15.33
CA LEU A 124 10.70 0.61 -14.08
C LEU A 124 10.82 2.12 -14.36
N PRO A 125 9.69 2.82 -14.59
CA PRO A 125 9.73 4.27 -14.65
C PRO A 125 10.27 4.84 -13.34
N PRO A 126 10.84 6.06 -13.35
CA PRO A 126 11.15 6.75 -12.10
C PRO A 126 9.89 6.85 -11.23
N PHE A 127 9.98 6.39 -9.98
CA PHE A 127 8.96 6.63 -8.98
C PHE A 127 9.23 8.00 -8.34
N PRO A 128 8.28 8.93 -8.27
CA PRO A 128 8.47 10.20 -7.59
C PRO A 128 8.66 9.91 -6.10
N THR A 129 9.83 10.25 -5.57
CA THR A 129 10.13 10.07 -4.14
C THR A 129 9.66 11.25 -3.30
N GLU A 130 9.30 12.37 -3.95
CA GLU A 130 8.89 13.60 -3.27
C GLU A 130 7.69 14.22 -4.00
N THR A 131 6.65 14.52 -3.24
CA THR A 131 5.47 15.29 -3.64
C THR A 131 5.29 16.42 -2.64
N ALA A 132 4.71 17.55 -3.07
CA ALA A 132 4.48 18.67 -2.16
C ALA A 132 3.41 18.35 -1.10
N VAL A 133 2.45 17.50 -1.48
CA VAL A 133 1.40 16.96 -0.60
C VAL A 133 1.78 15.55 -0.20
N THR A 134 1.81 15.28 1.10
CA THR A 134 2.06 13.93 1.64
C THR A 134 0.83 13.03 1.53
N SER A 135 1.02 11.72 1.67
CA SER A 135 -0.07 10.75 1.63
C SER A 135 -1.13 11.02 2.70
N LEU A 136 -0.72 11.47 3.89
CA LEU A 136 -1.66 11.78 4.96
C LEU A 136 -2.39 13.12 4.70
N GLN A 137 -1.71 14.12 4.14
CA GLN A 137 -2.38 15.36 3.72
C GLN A 137 -3.42 15.09 2.62
N ALA A 138 -3.12 14.20 1.68
CA ALA A 138 -4.07 13.76 0.66
C ALA A 138 -5.29 13.05 1.26
N VAL A 139 -5.09 12.19 2.27
CA VAL A 139 -6.21 11.56 3.01
C VAL A 139 -7.06 12.62 3.69
N MET A 140 -6.45 13.59 4.39
CA MET A 140 -7.21 14.65 5.07
C MET A 140 -8.03 15.48 4.08
N ALA A 141 -7.48 15.79 2.91
CA ALA A 141 -8.21 16.48 1.84
C ALA A 141 -9.37 15.65 1.30
N ALA A 142 -9.18 14.33 1.12
CA ALA A 142 -10.22 13.42 0.66
C ALA A 142 -11.33 13.20 1.71
N GLU A 143 -10.96 13.10 2.99
CA GLU A 143 -11.88 12.99 4.12
C GLU A 143 -12.79 14.22 4.19
N ALA A 144 -12.21 15.42 4.04
CA ALA A 144 -12.96 16.68 4.03
C ALA A 144 -13.87 16.83 2.79
N ALA A 145 -13.50 16.24 1.66
CA ALA A 145 -14.28 16.32 0.42
C ALA A 145 -15.52 15.42 0.43
N ALA A 146 -15.38 14.16 0.87
CA ALA A 146 -16.48 13.18 0.90
C ALA A 146 -16.19 11.93 1.75
N GLY A 147 -14.92 11.67 2.11
CA GLY A 147 -14.51 10.42 2.77
C GLY A 147 -15.18 10.18 4.11
N ALA A 148 -15.22 11.20 4.97
CA ALA A 148 -15.80 11.06 6.30
C ALA A 148 -17.28 10.69 6.24
N GLU A 149 -18.08 11.45 5.46
CA GLU A 149 -19.50 11.16 5.24
C GLU A 149 -19.71 9.75 4.68
N PHE A 150 -18.91 9.36 3.69
CA PHE A 150 -18.99 8.04 3.08
C PHE A 150 -18.78 6.91 4.09
N ARG A 151 -17.72 6.98 4.91
CA ARG A 151 -17.40 5.97 5.92
C ARG A 151 -18.42 5.93 7.03
N HIS A 152 -18.85 7.10 7.53
CA HIS A 152 -19.80 7.22 8.63
C HIS A 152 -21.20 6.70 8.28
N ALA A 153 -21.58 6.69 6.99
CA ALA A 153 -22.85 6.13 6.57
C ALA A 153 -22.99 4.61 6.83
N CYS A 154 -21.90 3.84 6.69
CA CYS A 154 -21.86 2.39 6.92
C CYS A 154 -20.50 1.95 7.48
N PRO A 155 -20.15 2.27 8.72
CA PRO A 155 -18.78 2.09 9.21
C PRO A 155 -18.36 0.62 9.25
N ILE A 156 -19.30 -0.32 9.44
CA ILE A 156 -18.99 -1.77 9.37
C ILE A 156 -18.48 -2.18 7.98
N TYR A 157 -19.00 -1.58 6.91
CA TYR A 157 -18.63 -1.95 5.53
C TYR A 157 -17.59 -1.03 4.90
N ARG A 158 -17.51 0.21 5.36
CA ARG A 158 -16.72 1.30 4.75
C ARG A 158 -15.60 1.77 5.68
N HIS A 159 -14.94 0.84 6.36
CA HIS A 159 -13.86 1.13 7.30
C HIS A 159 -12.45 1.06 6.70
N LEU A 160 -12.30 0.81 5.40
CA LEU A 160 -10.98 0.69 4.77
C LEU A 160 -10.77 1.84 3.78
N THR A 161 -9.65 2.53 3.92
CA THR A 161 -9.18 3.51 2.95
C THR A 161 -7.82 3.06 2.41
N ARG A 162 -7.65 3.11 1.10
CA ARG A 162 -6.39 2.87 0.40
C ARG A 162 -5.90 4.13 -0.28
N VAL A 163 -4.61 4.34 -0.24
CA VAL A 163 -3.94 5.52 -0.78
C VAL A 163 -2.78 5.05 -1.64
N SER A 164 -2.70 5.54 -2.86
CA SER A 164 -1.58 5.28 -3.75
C SER A 164 -1.23 6.53 -4.55
N LEU A 165 0.04 6.65 -4.90
CA LEU A 165 0.49 7.68 -5.83
C LEU A 165 0.28 7.18 -7.26
N LEU A 166 -0.51 7.91 -8.05
CA LEU A 166 -0.61 7.73 -9.48
C LEU A 166 0.53 8.50 -10.16
N THR A 167 1.40 7.76 -10.82
CA THR A 167 2.63 8.26 -11.45
C THR A 167 2.55 8.04 -12.98
N PRO A 168 3.57 8.45 -13.78
CA PRO A 168 3.51 8.35 -15.24
C PRO A 168 2.95 7.03 -15.77
N PRO A 169 2.11 7.08 -16.84
CA PRO A 169 1.95 8.20 -17.76
C PRO A 169 1.02 9.34 -17.27
N ILE A 170 0.49 9.25 -16.05
CA ILE A 170 -0.32 10.30 -15.46
C ILE A 170 0.60 11.44 -14.98
N GLU A 171 0.53 12.57 -15.67
CA GLU A 171 1.19 13.83 -15.29
C GLU A 171 0.15 14.98 -15.24
N PRO A 172 0.20 15.86 -14.22
CA PRO A 172 1.08 15.79 -13.04
C PRO A 172 0.72 14.61 -12.11
N PRO A 173 1.62 14.19 -11.19
CA PRO A 173 1.34 13.14 -10.21
C PRO A 173 0.10 13.45 -9.37
N ARG A 174 -0.66 12.41 -9.02
CA ARG A 174 -1.90 12.55 -8.24
C ARG A 174 -1.98 11.49 -7.17
N TRP A 175 -2.53 11.82 -6.02
CA TRP A 175 -2.93 10.83 -5.04
C TRP A 175 -4.29 10.27 -5.40
N LEU A 176 -4.42 8.95 -5.40
CA LEU A 176 -5.71 8.27 -5.40
C LEU A 176 -6.02 7.83 -3.98
N VAL A 177 -7.09 8.37 -3.40
CA VAL A 177 -7.65 7.93 -2.12
C VAL A 177 -8.93 7.16 -2.40
N ALA A 178 -8.89 5.85 -2.22
CA ALA A 178 -10.01 4.95 -2.44
C ALA A 178 -10.58 4.48 -1.10
N TYR A 179 -11.88 4.61 -0.93
CA TYR A 179 -12.64 4.07 0.18
C TYR A 179 -13.30 2.78 -0.28
N GLU A 180 -13.02 1.68 0.39
CA GLU A 180 -13.57 0.38 0.04
C GLU A 180 -14.96 0.22 0.65
N ASP A 181 -15.80 -0.56 -0.01
CA ASP A 181 -17.02 -1.11 0.58
C ASP A 181 -16.87 -2.64 0.56
N THR A 182 -16.75 -3.26 1.73
CA THR A 182 -16.45 -4.70 1.83
C THR A 182 -17.55 -5.60 1.24
N ARG A 183 -18.73 -5.05 0.95
CA ARG A 183 -19.83 -5.72 0.23
C ARG A 183 -19.52 -5.87 -1.27
N GLN A 184 -18.64 -5.04 -1.83
CA GLN A 184 -18.25 -5.04 -3.25
C GLN A 184 -16.73 -5.14 -3.40
N ARG A 185 -16.18 -6.36 -3.41
CA ARG A 185 -14.73 -6.58 -3.40
C ARG A 185 -14.02 -6.22 -4.71
N ASP A 186 -14.76 -6.08 -5.81
CA ASP A 186 -14.24 -5.88 -7.15
C ASP A 186 -14.13 -4.39 -7.54
N ARG A 187 -14.60 -3.47 -6.68
CA ARG A 187 -14.61 -2.04 -6.96
C ARG A 187 -14.50 -1.21 -5.69
N HIS A 188 -13.93 -0.03 -5.85
CA HIS A 188 -13.91 0.96 -4.78
C HIS A 188 -15.29 1.57 -4.60
N GLY A 189 -15.70 1.75 -3.35
CA GLY A 189 -16.99 2.35 -3.01
C GLY A 189 -17.03 3.85 -3.33
N LEU A 190 -15.97 4.56 -2.94
CA LEU A 190 -15.70 5.95 -3.28
C LEU A 190 -14.23 6.11 -3.67
N THR A 191 -13.92 6.95 -4.64
CA THR A 191 -12.56 7.38 -4.95
C THR A 191 -12.49 8.90 -4.99
N VAL A 192 -11.41 9.44 -4.47
CA VAL A 192 -11.08 10.87 -4.54
C VAL A 192 -9.67 10.98 -5.10
N THR A 193 -9.54 11.69 -6.22
CA THR A 193 -8.24 12.02 -6.79
C THR A 193 -7.81 13.38 -6.27
N ILE A 194 -6.62 13.48 -5.68
CA ILE A 194 -6.05 14.70 -5.12
C ILE A 194 -4.81 15.10 -5.94
N ASP A 195 -4.69 16.38 -6.27
CA ASP A 195 -3.48 16.92 -6.88
C ASP A 195 -2.29 16.81 -5.91
N ALA A 196 -1.20 16.14 -6.32
CA ALA A 196 -0.06 15.91 -5.42
C ALA A 196 0.83 17.15 -5.21
N ALA A 197 0.60 18.23 -5.95
CA ALA A 197 1.27 19.52 -5.80
C ALA A 197 0.46 20.50 -4.95
N THR A 198 -0.87 20.57 -5.13
CA THR A 198 -1.71 21.58 -4.46
C THR A 198 -2.55 21.03 -3.32
N GLY A 199 -2.88 19.74 -3.33
CA GLY A 199 -3.75 19.10 -2.36
C GLY A 199 -5.24 19.27 -2.68
N GLU A 200 -5.57 19.85 -3.83
CA GLU A 200 -6.94 20.07 -4.25
C GLU A 200 -7.60 18.77 -4.72
N PRO A 201 -8.85 18.49 -4.31
CA PRO A 201 -9.64 17.42 -4.89
C PRO A 201 -9.99 17.71 -6.35
N LEU A 202 -9.61 16.80 -7.25
CA LEU A 202 -9.78 16.95 -8.69
C LEU A 202 -11.03 16.21 -9.20
N ALA A 203 -11.30 15.04 -8.65
CA ALA A 203 -12.39 14.19 -9.09
C ALA A 203 -12.89 13.29 -7.97
N LEU A 204 -14.20 13.07 -7.96
CA LEU A 204 -14.85 12.06 -7.16
C LEU A 204 -15.43 11.00 -8.10
N GLY A 205 -15.30 9.75 -7.72
CA GLY A 205 -15.92 8.61 -8.39
C GLY A 205 -16.40 7.60 -7.37
N GLY A 206 -17.15 6.59 -7.79
CA GLY A 206 -17.65 5.57 -6.89
C GLY A 206 -19.01 5.03 -7.32
N ASN A 207 -19.34 3.86 -6.81
CA ASN A 207 -20.64 3.23 -7.04
C ASN A 207 -20.97 2.28 -5.87
N ALA A 208 -20.79 2.78 -4.65
CA ALA A 208 -21.15 2.05 -3.45
C ALA A 208 -22.66 1.85 -3.38
N PRO A 209 -23.13 0.72 -2.84
CA PRO A 209 -24.54 0.55 -2.56
C PRO A 209 -24.95 1.44 -1.39
N ASP A 210 -26.21 1.82 -1.35
CA ASP A 210 -26.75 2.60 -0.25
C ASP A 210 -26.56 1.87 1.09
N CYS A 211 -26.53 2.68 2.14
CA CYS A 211 -26.57 2.19 3.51
C CYS A 211 -28.02 1.92 3.87
N GLU A 212 -28.31 0.71 4.36
CA GLU A 212 -29.59 0.51 5.03
C GLU A 212 -29.62 1.46 6.24
N PRO A 213 -30.75 2.15 6.48
CA PRO A 213 -30.88 2.96 7.67
C PRO A 213 -30.65 2.06 8.90
N ALA A 214 -30.00 2.62 9.92
CA ALA A 214 -29.66 1.90 11.16
C ALA A 214 -30.87 1.30 11.91
N ASP A 215 -32.09 1.55 11.42
CA ASP A 215 -33.38 1.12 11.97
C ASP A 215 -34.15 0.13 11.06
N ALA A 216 -33.48 -0.60 10.16
CA ALA A 216 -34.13 -1.72 9.47
C ALA A 216 -34.47 -2.82 10.50
N PRO A 217 -35.76 -3.22 10.63
CA PRO A 217 -36.25 -4.08 11.72
C PRO A 217 -35.70 -5.50 11.70
#